data_AF-W7YAT2-F1
#
_entry.id   AF-W7YAT2-F1
#
_cell.length_a   1.000
_cell.length_b   1.000
_cell.length_c   1.000
_cell.angle_alpha   90.00
_cell.angle_beta   90.00
_cell.angle_gamma   90.00
#
_symmetry.space_group_name_H-M   'P 1'
#
loop_
_entity.id
_entity.type
_entity.pdbx_description
1 polymer ?
#
loop_
_entity_poly.entity_id
_entity_poly.type
_entity_poly.pdbx_seq_one_letter_code
_entity_poly.pdbx_strand_id
1 'polypeptide(L)'
;MAKKKASDYYTHQPLSIDEVKAIEADQRFNRKKVGKLQFTETWYFDKKNQKWIKNIHSVLLAYELYDDTNNLRGYKAAFVIEDL
;
A
#
# COMPACT_ATOMS: atom_id res chain seq x y z
N MET A 1 12.97 -14.15 4.48
CA MET A 1 12.04 -13.01 4.28
C MET A 1 10.89 -13.18 5.25
N ALA A 2 10.49 -12.14 5.98
CA ALA A 2 9.33 -12.20 6.87
C ALA A 2 8.06 -12.45 6.03
N LYS A 3 7.13 -13.27 6.55
CA LYS A 3 5.86 -13.56 5.90
C LYS A 3 5.02 -12.28 5.91
N LYS A 4 4.44 -11.92 4.76
CA LYS A 4 3.56 -10.75 4.62
C LYS A 4 2.13 -11.21 4.44
N LYS A 5 1.16 -10.41 4.88
CA LYS A 5 -0.25 -10.58 4.54
C LYS A 5 -0.76 -9.35 3.79
N ALA A 6 -1.70 -9.59 2.87
CA ALA A 6 -2.47 -8.54 2.23
C ALA A 6 -3.88 -8.51 2.85
N SER A 7 -4.46 -7.34 2.99
CA SER A 7 -5.84 -7.16 3.42
C SER A 7 -6.53 -6.07 2.60
N ASP A 8 -7.80 -6.26 2.29
CA ASP A 8 -8.60 -5.24 1.62
C ASP A 8 -8.70 -4.00 2.50
N TYR A 9 -8.46 -2.83 1.92
CA TYR A 9 -8.36 -1.59 2.70
C TYR A 9 -9.66 -1.19 3.39
N TYR A 10 -10.82 -1.48 2.78
CA TYR A 10 -12.12 -1.03 3.25
C TYR A 10 -12.75 -2.01 4.24
N THR A 11 -12.56 -3.31 4.01
CA THR A 11 -13.18 -4.39 4.79
C THR A 11 -12.24 -5.01 5.81
N HIS A 12 -10.93 -4.73 5.70
CA HIS A 12 -9.86 -5.33 6.50
C HIS A 12 -9.79 -6.86 6.43
N GLN A 13 -10.48 -7.47 5.46
CA GLN A 13 -10.44 -8.92 5.27
C GLN A 13 -9.13 -9.33 4.61
N PRO A 14 -8.51 -10.45 5.04
CA PRO A 14 -7.34 -10.98 4.39
C PRO A 14 -7.59 -11.29 2.91
N LEU A 15 -6.60 -10.98 2.07
CA LEU A 15 -6.59 -11.32 0.66
C LEU A 15 -5.53 -12.39 0.39
N SER A 16 -5.94 -13.42 -0.34
CA SER A 16 -5.02 -14.37 -0.97
C SER A 16 -4.26 -13.72 -2.12
N ILE A 17 -3.18 -14.38 -2.55
CA ILE A 17 -2.39 -13.92 -3.71
C ILE A 17 -3.25 -13.86 -4.98
N ASP A 18 -4.18 -14.80 -5.16
CA ASP A 18 -5.01 -14.84 -6.36
C ASP A 18 -6.10 -13.77 -6.34
N GLU A 19 -6.64 -13.42 -5.17
CA GLU A 19 -7.53 -12.26 -5.02
C GLU A 19 -6.80 -10.94 -5.31
N VAL A 20 -5.56 -10.78 -4.83
CA VAL A 20 -4.74 -9.61 -5.17
C VAL A 20 -4.53 -9.51 -6.68
N LYS A 21 -4.18 -10.62 -7.35
CA LYS A 21 -4.02 -10.65 -8.82
C LYS A 21 -5.33 -10.34 -9.53
N ALA A 22 -6.46 -10.82 -9.02
CA ALA A 22 -7.78 -10.54 -9.59
C ALA A 22 -8.14 -9.05 -9.47
N ILE A 23 -7.83 -8.41 -8.34
CA ILE A 23 -7.94 -6.96 -8.18
C ILE A 23 -7.07 -6.24 -9.21
N GLU A 24 -5.80 -6.63 -9.34
CA GLU A 24 -4.87 -5.99 -10.29
C GLU A 24 -5.20 -6.23 -11.78
N ALA A 25 -6.04 -7.22 -12.09
CA ALA A 25 -6.54 -7.46 -13.45
C ALA A 25 -7.53 -6.37 -13.92
N ASP A 26 -8.17 -5.66 -12.98
CA ASP A 26 -8.97 -4.48 -13.29
C ASP A 26 -8.06 -3.31 -13.66
N GLN A 27 -8.30 -2.67 -14.82
CA GLN A 27 -7.50 -1.55 -15.31
C GLN A 27 -7.45 -0.35 -14.35
N ARG A 28 -8.42 -0.22 -13.44
CA ARG A 28 -8.46 0.81 -12.39
C ARG A 28 -7.43 0.56 -11.30
N PHE A 29 -7.01 -0.69 -11.11
CA PHE A 29 -6.06 -1.14 -10.10
C PHE A 29 -4.83 -1.80 -10.73
N ASN A 30 -4.50 -1.46 -11.97
CA ASN A 30 -3.29 -1.95 -12.61
C ASN A 30 -2.06 -1.45 -11.83
N ARG A 31 -1.14 -2.34 -11.47
CA ARG A 31 0.08 -1.99 -10.69
C ARG A 31 0.95 -0.88 -11.30
N LYS A 32 0.87 -0.65 -12.60
CA LYS A 32 1.58 0.47 -13.27
C LYS A 32 1.02 1.84 -12.87
N LYS A 33 -0.17 1.88 -12.27
CA LYS A 33 -0.84 3.10 -11.79
C LYS A 33 -0.67 3.31 -10.28
N VAL A 34 0.19 2.54 -9.59
CA VAL A 34 0.48 2.82 -8.18
C VAL A 34 1.24 4.14 -8.11
N GLY A 35 0.55 5.21 -7.70
CA GLY A 35 1.11 6.55 -7.59
C GLY A 35 1.28 7.03 -6.15
N LYS A 36 0.75 6.29 -5.17
CA LYS A 36 0.91 6.64 -3.75
C LYS A 36 1.09 5.41 -2.88
N LEU A 37 2.07 5.51 -1.98
CA LEU A 37 2.26 4.62 -0.84
C LEU A 37 1.95 5.41 0.43
N GLN A 38 1.16 4.82 1.32
CA GLN A 38 0.94 5.35 2.65
C GLN A 38 1.39 4.32 3.68
N PHE A 39 2.14 4.78 4.67
CA PHE A 39 2.77 3.92 5.66
C PHE A 39 2.09 4.08 7.01
N THR A 40 1.88 2.96 7.70
CA THR A 40 1.73 2.96 9.16
C THR A 40 3.09 2.67 9.75
N GLU A 41 3.60 3.57 10.57
CA GLU A 41 5.01 3.57 10.96
C GLU A 41 5.24 4.13 12.36
N THR A 42 6.35 3.70 12.97
CA THR A 42 6.88 4.29 14.19
C THR A 42 8.29 4.78 13.93
N TRP A 43 8.61 5.93 14.52
CA TRP A 43 9.93 6.52 14.47
C TRP A 43 10.54 6.52 15.87
N TYR A 44 11.80 6.16 15.96
CA TYR A 44 12.57 6.34 17.19
C TYR A 44 13.98 6.77 16.87
N PHE A 45 14.57 7.50 17.81
CA PHE A 45 15.93 7.99 17.70
C PHE A 45 16.88 7.09 18.49
N ASP A 46 17.76 6.38 17.79
CA ASP A 46 18.87 5.66 18.39
C ASP A 46 19.97 6.66 18.79
N LYS A 47 19.97 7.06 20.06
CA LYS A 47 20.95 7.99 20.62
C LYS A 47 22.38 7.46 20.57
N LYS A 48 22.60 6.14 20.63
CA LYS A 48 23.95 5.57 20.63
C LYS A 48 24.59 5.74 19.25
N ASN A 49 23.81 5.47 18.21
CA ASN A 49 24.29 5.54 16.83
C ASN A 49 23.97 6.88 16.14
N GLN A 50 23.29 7.81 16.84
CA GLN A 50 22.83 9.10 16.32
C GLN A 50 22.02 8.97 15.03
N LYS A 51 21.07 8.03 15.01
CA LYS A 51 20.26 7.72 13.82
C LYS A 51 18.77 7.71 14.15
N TRP A 52 17.98 8.24 13.24
CA TRP A 52 16.54 7.99 13.22
C TRP A 52 16.27 6.66 12.54
N ILE A 53 15.46 5.83 13.19
CA ILE A 53 15.04 4.54 12.67
C ILE A 53 13.55 4.59 12.43
N LYS A 54 13.19 4.22 11.20
CA LYS A 54 11.82 4.15 10.71
C LYS A 54 11.40 2.69 10.66
N ASN A 55 10.47 2.30 11.51
CA ASN A 55 9.86 0.97 11.50
C ASN A 55 8.53 1.03 10.76
N ILE A 56 8.46 0.38 9.61
CA ILE A 56 7.24 0.26 8.80
C ILE A 56 6.45 -0.95 9.28
N HIS A 57 5.21 -0.73 9.71
CA HIS A 57 4.29 -1.80 10.12
C HIS A 57 3.41 -2.26 8.97
N SER A 58 2.97 -1.32 8.13
CA SER A 58 2.18 -1.63 6.95
C SER A 58 2.31 -0.57 5.86
N VAL A 59 1.96 -0.97 4.64
CA VAL A 59 1.97 -0.15 3.42
C VAL A 59 0.62 -0.28 2.72
N LEU A 60 -0.11 0.82 2.60
CA LEU A 60 -1.26 0.93 1.70
C LEU A 60 -0.77 1.25 0.29
N LEU A 61 -1.23 0.47 -0.68
CA LEU A 61 -1.07 0.74 -2.11
C LEU A 61 -2.29 1.49 -2.65
N ALA A 62 -2.06 2.68 -3.21
CA ALA A 62 -3.11 3.49 -3.81
C ALA A 62 -2.80 3.84 -5.28
N TYR A 63 -3.84 3.72 -6.11
CA TYR A 63 -3.78 3.78 -7.56
C TYR A 63 -4.28 5.12 -8.08
N GLU A 64 -3.59 5.69 -9.05
CA GLU A 64 -3.94 6.96 -9.66
C GLU A 64 -5.30 6.90 -10.36
N LEU A 65 -6.12 7.91 -10.08
CA LEU A 65 -7.37 8.17 -10.77
C LEU A 65 -7.21 9.43 -11.60
N TYR A 66 -7.53 9.32 -12.88
CA TYR A 66 -7.52 10.42 -13.84
C TYR A 66 -8.96 10.84 -14.17
N ASP A 67 -9.17 12.12 -14.46
CA ASP A 67 -10.43 12.62 -15.02
C ASP A 67 -10.51 12.42 -16.54
N ASP A 68 -11.59 12.91 -17.15
CA ASP A 68 -11.85 12.83 -18.59
C ASP A 68 -10.87 13.67 -19.43
N THR A 69 -10.20 14.65 -18.82
CA THR A 69 -9.14 15.45 -19.44
C THR A 69 -7.74 14.87 -19.20
N ASN A 70 -7.65 13.67 -18.63
CA ASN A 70 -6.40 12.98 -18.28
C ASN A 70 -5.56 13.71 -17.22
N ASN A 71 -6.18 14.54 -16.38
CA ASN A 71 -5.53 15.15 -15.23
C ASN A 71 -5.64 14.24 -14.00
N LEU A 72 -4.60 14.24 -13.15
CA LEU A 72 -4.60 13.48 -11.90
C LEU A 72 -5.69 14.05 -10.97
N ARG A 73 -6.73 13.26 -10.71
CA ARG A 73 -7.86 13.62 -9.86
C ARG A 73 -7.68 13.15 -8.41
N GLY A 74 -6.99 12.05 -8.20
CA GLY A 74 -6.78 11.50 -6.86
C GLY A 74 -6.21 10.08 -6.85
N TYR A 75 -6.37 9.41 -5.72
CA TYR A 75 -5.87 8.06 -5.51
C TYR A 75 -6.97 7.15 -4.95
N LYS A 76 -7.05 5.92 -5.45
CA LYS A 76 -7.95 4.89 -4.94
C LYS A 76 -7.16 3.86 -4.13
N ALA A 77 -7.54 3.68 -2.87
CA ALA A 77 -7.00 2.62 -2.05
C ALA A 77 -7.46 1.25 -2.56
N ALA A 78 -6.58 0.24 -2.49
CA ALA A 78 -6.96 -1.14 -2.80
C ALA A 78 -6.70 -2.06 -1.59
N PHE A 79 -5.44 -2.32 -1.28
CA PHE A 79 -5.08 -3.25 -0.22
C PHE A 79 -3.85 -2.78 0.55
N VAL A 80 -3.79 -3.21 1.80
CA VAL A 80 -2.70 -2.96 2.73
C VAL A 80 -1.83 -4.21 2.78
N ILE A 81 -0.51 -4.01 2.74
CA ILE A 81 0.48 -5.06 2.99
C ILE A 81 1.07 -4.83 4.35
N GLU A 82 1.09 -5.85 5.20
CA GLU A 82 1.59 -5.79 6.57
C GLU A 82 2.40 -7.03 6.92
N ASP A 83 3.28 -6.88 7.91
CA ASP A 83 4.10 -7.96 8.44
C ASP A 83 3.25 -8.83 9.38
N LEU A 84 3.54 -10.14 9.38
CA LEU A 84 2.97 -11.09 10.33
C LEU A 84 3.81 -11.21 11.60
#